data_AF-A0A356FES5-F1
#
_entry.id   AF-A0A356FES5-F1
#
_cell.length_a   1.000
_cell.length_b   1.000
_cell.length_c   1.000
_cell.angle_alpha   90.00
_cell.angle_beta   90.00
_cell.angle_gamma   90.00
#
_symmetry.space_group_name_H-M   'P 1'
#
loop_
_entity.id
_entity.type
_entity.pdbx_description
1 polymer ?
#
loop_
_entity_poly.entity_id
_entity_poly.type
_entity_poly.pdbx_seq_one_letter_code
_entity_poly.pdbx_strand_id
1 'polypeptide(L)'
;MGKTPGMESDDQEFIDAMNHLRETALKHGVAPGLHTLLPEQLRRRIDEGWTFLALGSDVALMLQGAKNSLREAGIGEGGESARY
;
A
#
# COMPACT_ATOMS: atom_id res chain seq x y z
N MET A 1 -3.71 18.27 2.12
CA MET A 1 -3.74 18.59 3.57
C MET A 1 -2.50 19.35 4.05
N GLY A 2 -1.55 19.78 3.19
CA GLY A 2 -0.40 20.60 3.62
C GLY A 2 0.63 19.91 4.53
N LYS A 3 0.59 18.57 4.59
CA LYS A 3 1.43 17.71 5.45
C LYS A 3 2.52 17.03 4.62
N THR A 4 3.60 16.58 5.28
CA THR A 4 4.65 15.78 4.65
C THR A 4 4.02 14.53 4.01
N PRO A 5 4.32 14.23 2.73
CA PRO A 5 3.80 13.03 2.08
C PRO A 5 4.23 11.76 2.82
N GLY A 6 3.26 10.90 3.06
CA GLY A 6 3.43 9.56 3.62
C GLY A 6 2.40 8.63 3.00
N MET A 7 2.68 7.33 3.03
CA MET A 7 1.75 6.32 2.50
C MET A 7 0.59 6.07 3.46
N GLU A 8 0.82 6.32 4.74
CA GLU A 8 -0.17 6.25 5.81
C GLU A 8 0.02 7.46 6.72
N SER A 9 -1.03 7.83 7.43
CA SER A 9 -1.01 8.89 8.43
C SER A 9 -2.01 8.57 9.52
N ASP A 10 -1.60 8.74 10.78
CA ASP A 10 -2.49 8.63 11.93
C ASP A 10 -3.19 9.97 12.24
N ASP A 11 -3.01 10.96 11.38
CA ASP A 11 -3.64 12.25 11.52
C ASP A 11 -5.16 12.15 11.30
N GLN A 12 -5.93 12.76 12.21
CA GLN A 12 -7.37 12.64 12.19
C GLN A 12 -8.01 13.21 10.92
N GLU A 13 -7.48 14.30 10.36
CA GLU A 13 -7.99 14.88 9.11
C GLU A 13 -7.82 13.91 7.94
N PHE A 14 -6.71 13.16 7.93
CA PHE A 14 -6.47 12.11 6.94
C PHE A 14 -7.45 10.94 7.10
N ILE A 15 -7.64 10.47 8.32
CA ILE A 15 -8.55 9.36 8.64
C ILE A 15 -10.00 9.73 8.27
N ASP A 16 -10.44 10.94 8.63
CA ASP A 16 -11.79 11.43 8.33
C ASP A 16 -12.02 11.57 6.83
N ALA A 17 -11.03 12.09 6.09
CA ALA A 17 -11.11 12.16 4.64
C ALA A 17 -11.18 10.77 3.99
N MET A 18 -10.41 9.80 4.48
CA MET A 18 -10.44 8.42 4.01
C MET A 18 -11.81 7.77 4.24
N ASN A 19 -12.37 7.94 5.44
CA ASN A 19 -13.73 7.46 5.76
C ASN A 19 -14.77 8.10 4.85
N HIS A 20 -14.70 9.43 4.68
CA HIS A 20 -15.63 10.16 3.81
C HIS A 20 -15.58 9.69 2.36
N LEU A 21 -14.38 9.45 1.81
CA LEU A 21 -14.22 8.93 0.44
C LEU A 21 -14.84 7.54 0.29
N ARG A 22 -14.55 6.63 1.23
CA ARG A 22 -15.09 5.27 1.22
C ARG A 22 -16.62 5.29 1.29
N GLU A 23 -17.18 5.99 2.28
CA GLU A 23 -18.63 6.05 2.49
C GLU A 23 -19.35 6.68 1.32
N THR A 24 -18.77 7.72 0.71
CA THR A 24 -19.34 8.38 -0.47
C THR A 24 -19.33 7.43 -1.66
N ALA A 25 -18.23 6.73 -1.93
CA ALA A 25 -18.15 5.76 -3.03
C ALA A 25 -19.21 4.66 -2.85
N LEU A 26 -19.30 4.08 -1.65
CA LEU A 26 -20.30 3.05 -1.32
C LEU A 26 -21.73 3.56 -1.49
N LYS A 27 -22.04 4.77 -1.01
CA LYS A 27 -23.36 5.41 -1.17
C LYS A 27 -23.78 5.52 -2.64
N HIS A 28 -22.82 5.75 -3.53
CA HIS A 28 -23.06 5.90 -4.96
C HIS A 28 -22.89 4.60 -5.77
N GLY A 29 -22.68 3.45 -5.11
CA GLY A 29 -22.48 2.17 -5.78
C GLY A 29 -21.16 2.09 -6.56
N VAL A 30 -20.18 2.93 -6.23
CA VAL A 30 -18.84 2.94 -6.82
C VAL A 30 -17.90 2.17 -5.91
N ALA A 31 -17.04 1.33 -6.49
CA ALA A 31 -16.04 0.58 -5.73
C ALA A 31 -15.00 1.55 -5.13
N PRO A 32 -14.89 1.68 -3.79
CA PRO A 32 -13.84 2.48 -3.17
C PRO A 32 -12.48 1.82 -3.39
N GLY A 33 -11.49 2.62 -3.79
CA GLY A 33 -10.15 2.11 -4.06
C GLY A 33 -9.00 2.90 -3.47
N LEU A 34 -7.90 2.18 -3.20
CA LEU A 34 -6.71 2.70 -2.55
C LEU A 34 -5.45 1.95 -3.00
N HIS A 35 -4.33 2.67 -3.10
CA HIS A 35 -3.02 2.08 -3.29
C HIS A 35 -2.36 1.79 -1.94
N THR A 36 -2.00 0.53 -1.68
CA THR A 36 -1.29 0.08 -0.47
C THR A 36 0.11 -0.41 -0.84
N LEU A 37 1.08 -0.39 0.08
CA LEU A 37 2.43 -0.92 -0.19
C LEU A 37 2.64 -2.29 0.43
N LEU A 38 2.06 -2.52 1.60
CA LEU A 38 2.33 -3.69 2.42
C LEU A 38 1.09 -4.57 2.57
N PRO A 39 1.26 -5.91 2.65
CA PRO A 39 0.13 -6.84 2.86
C PRO A 39 -0.72 -6.51 4.09
N GLU A 40 -0.11 -6.02 5.17
CA GLU A 40 -0.81 -5.67 6.41
C GLU A 40 -1.74 -4.47 6.21
N GLN A 41 -1.29 -3.47 5.44
CA GLN A 41 -2.11 -2.32 5.08
C GLN A 41 -3.30 -2.76 4.22
N LEU A 42 -3.04 -3.57 3.18
CA LEU A 42 -4.08 -4.11 2.30
C LEU A 42 -5.12 -4.88 3.10
N ARG A 43 -4.69 -5.74 4.04
CA ARG A 43 -5.60 -6.50 4.89
C ARG A 43 -6.48 -5.59 5.73
N ARG A 44 -5.90 -4.58 6.38
CA ARG A 44 -6.66 -3.58 7.16
C ARG A 44 -7.69 -2.87 6.29
N ARG A 45 -7.34 -2.51 5.05
CA ARG A 45 -8.28 -1.86 4.11
C ARG A 45 -9.43 -2.77 3.68
N ILE A 46 -9.17 -4.07 3.50
CA ILE A 46 -10.25 -5.04 3.26
C ILE A 46 -11.21 -5.06 4.45
N ASP A 47 -10.68 -5.12 5.68
CA ASP A 47 -11.49 -5.14 6.90
C ASP A 47 -12.27 -3.81 7.11
N GLU A 48 -11.72 -2.69 6.64
CA GLU A 48 -12.37 -1.36 6.58
C GLU A 48 -13.47 -1.24 5.49
N GLY A 49 -13.62 -2.21 4.59
CA GLY A 49 -14.64 -2.22 3.53
C GLY A 49 -14.20 -1.62 2.19
N TRP A 50 -12.91 -1.47 1.94
CA TRP A 50 -12.39 -1.11 0.61
C TRP A 50 -12.41 -2.31 -0.34
N THR A 51 -12.73 -2.10 -1.62
CA THR A 51 -12.96 -3.21 -2.56
C THR A 51 -12.08 -3.15 -3.82
N PHE A 52 -11.40 -2.04 -4.10
CA PHE A 52 -10.49 -1.89 -5.23
C PHE A 52 -9.08 -1.51 -4.76
N LEU A 53 -8.26 -2.50 -4.41
CA LEU A 53 -6.97 -2.27 -3.73
C LEU A 53 -5.79 -2.67 -4.60
N ALA A 54 -4.81 -1.77 -4.73
CA ALA A 54 -3.51 -2.10 -5.32
C ALA A 54 -2.51 -2.50 -4.22
N LEU A 55 -1.67 -3.51 -4.51
CA LEU A 55 -0.59 -3.98 -3.63
C LEU A 55 0.77 -3.68 -4.26
N GLY A 56 1.34 -2.54 -3.89
CA GLY A 56 2.61 -2.06 -4.43
C GLY A 56 2.57 -1.83 -5.93
N SER A 57 3.75 -1.78 -6.53
CA SER A 57 3.94 -1.75 -7.98
C SER A 57 4.52 -3.07 -8.47
N ASP A 58 4.31 -3.36 -9.76
CA ASP A 58 4.94 -4.46 -10.46
C ASP A 58 6.48 -4.46 -10.31
N VAL A 59 7.13 -3.31 -10.44
CA VAL A 59 8.58 -3.14 -10.26
C VAL A 59 8.99 -3.50 -8.83
N ALA A 60 8.27 -3.03 -7.81
CA ALA A 60 8.58 -3.34 -6.42
C ALA A 60 8.42 -4.84 -6.14
N LEU A 61 7.35 -5.46 -6.66
CA LEU A 61 7.10 -6.88 -6.51
C LEU A 61 8.16 -7.73 -7.23
N MET A 62 8.55 -7.36 -8.46
CA MET A 62 9.61 -8.04 -9.20
C MET A 62 10.96 -7.94 -8.49
N LEU A 63 11.32 -6.74 -8.00
CA LEU A 63 12.56 -6.54 -7.25
C LEU A 63 12.57 -7.35 -5.95
N GLN A 64 11.47 -7.37 -5.21
CA GLN A 64 11.36 -8.16 -3.99
C GLN A 64 11.44 -9.66 -4.28
N GLY A 65 10.79 -10.13 -5.34
CA GLY A 65 10.87 -11.50 -5.82
C GLY A 65 12.30 -11.92 -6.15
N ALA A 66 13.01 -11.10 -6.93
CA ALA A 66 14.41 -11.36 -7.29
C ALA A 66 15.32 -11.41 -6.05
N LYS A 67 15.18 -10.45 -5.11
CA LYS A 67 15.92 -10.46 -3.84
C LYS A 67 15.66 -11.73 -3.03
N ASN A 68 14.41 -12.20 -3.01
CA ASN A 68 14.05 -13.44 -2.30
C ASN A 68 14.70 -14.67 -2.94
N SER A 69 14.64 -14.81 -4.27
CA SER A 69 15.28 -15.93 -4.98
C SER A 69 16.79 -15.96 -4.78
N LEU A 70 17.48 -14.82 -4.81
CA LEU A 70 18.92 -14.75 -4.58
C LEU A 70 19.28 -15.14 -3.14
N ARG A 71 18.50 -14.67 -2.15
CA ARG A 71 18.68 -15.05 -0.75
C ARG A 71 18.50 -16.56 -0.54
N GLU A 72 17.49 -17.16 -1.16
CA GLU A 72 17.25 -18.62 -1.11
C GLU A 72 18.40 -19.41 -1.77
N ALA A 73 19.01 -18.86 -2.82
CA ALA A 73 20.20 -19.44 -3.45
C ALA A 73 21.51 -19.22 -2.66
N GLY A 74 21.47 -18.52 -1.52
CA GLY A 74 22.64 -18.18 -0.71
C GLY A 74 23.50 -17.07 -1.31
N ILE A 75 22.95 -16.27 -2.22
CA ILE A 75 23.66 -15.19 -2.92
C ILE A 75 23.26 -13.83 -2.31
N GLY A 76 24.19 -13.22 -1.58
CA GLY A 76 24.21 -11.77 -1.33
C GLY A 76 23.53 -11.26 -0.06
N GLU A 77 24.36 -10.94 0.95
CA GLU A 77 24.09 -9.86 1.92
C GLU A 77 24.85 -8.56 1.56
N GLY A 78 25.45 -8.46 0.36
CA GLY A 78 26.50 -7.46 0.06
C GLY A 78 26.18 -6.37 -0.97
N GLY A 79 24.91 -6.04 -1.24
CA GLY A 79 24.56 -5.05 -2.27
C GLY A 79 23.61 -3.97 -1.76
N GLU A 80 24.11 -2.74 -1.64
CA GLU A 80 23.35 -1.55 -1.28
C GLU A 80 22.11 -1.42 -2.18
N SER A 81 20.92 -1.45 -1.57
CA SER A 81 19.66 -1.34 -2.30
C SER A 81 19.50 0.08 -2.83
N ALA A 82 19.54 0.25 -4.16
CA ALA A 82 19.12 1.49 -4.79
C ALA A 82 17.68 1.82 -4.34
N ARG A 83 17.52 2.98 -3.71
CA ARG A 83 16.21 3.51 -3.31
C ARG A 83 15.53 4.03 -4.58
N TYR A 84 14.35 3.47 -4.88
CA TYR A 84 13.40 4.01 -5.83
C TYR A 84 12.17 4.48 -5.05
#